data_AF-A0A842MJL6-F1
#
_entry.id   AF-A0A842MJL6-F1
#
_cell.length_a   1.000
_cell.length_b   1.000
_cell.length_c   1.000
_cell.angle_alpha   90.00
_cell.angle_beta   90.00
_cell.angle_gamma   90.00
#
_symmetry.space_group_name_H-M   'P 1'
#
loop_
_entity.id
_entity.type
_entity.pdbx_description
1 polymer ?
#
loop_
_entity_poly.entity_id
_entity_poly.type
_entity_poly.pdbx_seq_one_letter_code
_entity_poly.pdbx_strand_id
1 'polypeptide(L)' 'MIEEVAEDILLALLVHNVENKGGWVGKDYLRIKVNNDIDDALSFLEKNGFIEIKDENHLRITESGISYILDRV' A
#
# COMPACT_ATOMS: atom_id res chain seq x y z
N MET A 1 -2.38 3.11 15.20
CA MET A 1 -1.58 1.87 15.04
C MET A 1 -1.82 1.21 13.69
N ILE A 2 -2.90 0.43 13.45
CA ILE A 2 -3.09 -0.23 12.13
C ILE A 2 -3.39 0.79 11.01
N GLU A 3 -4.24 1.79 11.28
CA GLU A 3 -4.56 2.82 10.28
C GLU A 3 -3.34 3.67 9.87
N GLU A 4 -2.49 4.08 10.82
CA GLU A 4 -1.26 4.83 10.53
C GLU A 4 -0.30 4.01 9.64
N VAL A 5 -0.12 2.72 9.95
CA VAL A 5 0.71 1.82 9.13
C VAL A 5 0.10 1.62 7.74
N ALA A 6 -1.24 1.52 7.65
CA ALA A 6 -1.93 1.43 6.37
C ALA A 6 -1.75 2.70 5.53
N GLU A 7 -1.79 3.88 6.15
CA GLU A 7 -1.52 5.16 5.50
C GLU A 7 -0.08 5.26 5.01
N ASP A 8 0.90 4.87 5.82
CA ASP A 8 2.32 4.82 5.43
C ASP A 8 2.54 3.89 4.22
N ILE A 9 1.89 2.73 4.20
CA ILE A 9 1.94 1.79 3.08
C ILE A 9 1.33 2.42 1.82
N LEU A 10 0.15 3.02 1.93
CA LEU A 10 -0.53 3.66 0.79
C LEU A 10 0.28 4.83 0.24
N LEU A 11 0.92 5.64 1.10
CA LEU A 11 1.80 6.72 0.68
C LEU A 11 3.02 6.19 -0.09
N ALA A 12 3.67 5.13 0.42
CA ALA A 12 4.79 4.50 -0.27
C ALA A 12 4.39 3.93 -1.64
N LEU A 13 3.22 3.29 -1.73
CA LEU A 13 2.70 2.77 -3.00
C LEU A 13 2.28 3.88 -3.96
N LEU A 14 1.72 4.99 -3.47
CA LEU A 14 1.36 6.15 -4.28
C LEU A 14 2.59 6.77 -4.94
N VAL A 15 3.67 6.98 -4.18
CA VAL A 15 4.94 7.49 -4.71
C VAL A 15 5.46 6.57 -5.82
N HIS A 16 5.49 5.26 -5.57
CA HIS A 16 5.91 4.30 -6.59
C HIS A 16 5.00 4.32 -7.82
N ASN A 17 3.68 4.42 -7.63
CA ASN A 17 2.70 4.44 -8.70
C ASN A 17 2.88 5.66 -9.62
N VAL A 18 3.19 6.84 -9.07
CA VAL A 18 3.48 8.05 -9.85
C VAL A 18 4.72 7.87 -10.71
N GLU A 19 5.77 7.24 -10.18
CA GLU A 19 7.02 7.00 -10.90
C GLU A 19 6.89 5.89 -11.97
N ASN A 20 6.05 4.87 -11.72
CA ASN A 20 6.04 3.63 -12.50
C ASN A 20 4.70 3.30 -13.17
N LYS A 21 3.72 4.22 -13.15
CA LYS A 21 2.42 4.14 -13.85
C LYS A 21 1.63 2.85 -13.58
N GLY A 22 1.37 2.52 -12.31
CA GLY A 22 0.59 1.32 -11.94
C GLY A 22 1.40 0.02 -11.84
N GLY A 23 2.72 0.14 -11.71
CA GLY A 23 3.64 -0.97 -11.54
C GLY A 23 3.39 -1.80 -10.27
N TRP A 24 3.78 -3.06 -10.31
CA TRP A 24 3.78 -3.95 -9.15
C TRP A 24 5.00 -3.68 -8.25
N VAL A 25 4.75 -3.58 -6.95
CA VAL A 25 5.75 -3.37 -5.90
C VAL A 25 5.98 -4.66 -5.13
N GLY A 26 7.24 -5.01 -4.90
CA GLY A 26 7.61 -6.08 -3.98
C GLY A 26 7.39 -5.68 -2.51
N LYS A 27 6.87 -6.58 -1.67
CA LYS A 27 6.68 -6.35 -0.23
C LYS A 27 7.96 -5.93 0.49
N ASP A 28 9.13 -6.36 0.02
CA ASP A 28 10.42 -5.95 0.57
C ASP A 28 10.67 -4.45 0.44
N TYR A 29 10.17 -3.81 -0.62
CA TYR A 29 10.23 -2.35 -0.77
C TYR A 29 9.44 -1.66 0.36
N LEU A 30 8.27 -2.20 0.73
CA LEU A 30 7.44 -1.66 1.80
C LEU A 30 8.07 -1.90 3.18
N ARG A 31 8.64 -3.08 3.42
CA ARG A 31 9.32 -3.40 4.68
C ARG A 31 10.51 -2.49 4.97
N ILE A 32 11.19 -1.99 3.94
CA ILE A 32 12.27 -1.00 4.09
C ILE A 32 11.72 0.38 4.49
N LYS A 33 10.52 0.71 4.00
CA LYS A 33 9.91 2.04 4.19
C LYS A 33 9.04 2.14 5.44
N VAL A 34 8.48 1.03 5.89
CA VAL A 34 7.51 0.94 6.97
C VAL A 34 8.09 0.08 8.07
N ASN A 35 8.46 0.70 9.20
CA ASN A 35 9.26 0.09 10.25
C ASN A 35 8.38 -0.65 11.29
N ASN A 36 7.36 -1.39 10.84
CA ASN A 36 6.33 -2.02 11.66
C ASN A 36 5.89 -3.37 11.05
N ASP A 37 5.13 -4.16 11.82
CA ASP A 37 4.44 -5.34 11.30
C ASP A 37 3.35 -4.90 10.30
N ILE A 38 3.59 -5.21 9.01
CA ILE A 38 2.74 -4.75 7.91
C ILE A 38 1.61 -5.72 7.59
N ASP A 39 1.63 -6.95 8.11
CA ASP A 39 0.74 -8.01 7.60
C ASP A 39 -0.74 -7.74 7.96
N ASP A 40 -1.02 -7.20 9.15
CA ASP A 40 -2.36 -6.77 9.54
C ASP A 40 -2.85 -5.58 8.71
N ALA A 41 -1.97 -4.62 8.45
CA ALA A 41 -2.29 -3.45 7.63
C ALA A 41 -2.53 -3.84 6.16
N LEU A 42 -1.71 -4.73 5.60
CA LEU A 42 -1.92 -5.27 4.25
C LEU A 42 -3.25 -6.02 4.15
N SER A 43 -3.56 -6.84 5.16
CA SER A 43 -4.85 -7.56 5.23
C SER A 43 -6.03 -6.59 5.29
N PHE A 44 -5.90 -5.50 6.05
CA PHE A 44 -6.91 -4.43 6.09
C PHE A 44 -7.07 -3.76 4.73
N LEU A 45 -5.96 -3.36 4.08
CA LEU A 45 -5.98 -2.68 2.80
C LEU A 45 -6.57 -3.55 1.69
N GLU A 46 -6.22 -4.84 1.63
CA GLU A 46 -6.75 -5.79 0.64
C GLU A 46 -8.26 -5.99 0.83
N LYS A 47 -8.71 -6.21 2.06
CA LYS A 47 -10.15 -6.41 2.36
C LYS A 47 -11.02 -5.22 1.98
N ASN A 48 -10.47 -4.01 2.05
CA ASN A 48 -11.16 -2.78 1.65
C ASN A 48 -10.94 -2.41 0.18
N GLY A 49 -10.18 -3.22 -0.58
CA GLY A 49 -9.92 -3.00 -1.99
C GLY A 49 -9.03 -1.79 -2.27
N PHE A 50 -8.21 -1.36 -1.30
CA PHE A 50 -7.26 -0.25 -1.46
C PHE A 50 -5.94 -0.66 -2.11
N ILE A 51 -5.68 -1.98 -2.13
CA ILE A 51 -4.55 -2.58 -2.85
C ILE A 51 -5.02 -3.83 -3.59
N GLU A 52 -4.24 -4.22 -4.59
CA GLU A 52 -4.32 -5.53 -5.23
C GLU A 52 -3.07 -6.33 -4.92
N ILE A 53 -3.24 -7.61 -4.62
CA ILE A 53 -2.14 -8.57 -4.42
C ILE A 53 -2.10 -9.51 -5.64
N LYS A 54 -0.94 -9.55 -6.32
CA LYS A 54 -0.74 -10.45 -7.47
C LYS A 54 -0.30 -11.83 -7.03
N ASP A 55 0.63 -11.87 -6.09
CA ASP A 55 1.25 -13.06 -5.53
C ASP A 55 1.73 -12.77 -4.11
N GLU A 56 2.37 -13.73 -3.46
CA GLU A 56 2.82 -13.60 -2.07
C GLU A 56 3.75 -12.41 -1.82
N ASN A 57 4.42 -11.90 -2.86
CA ASN A 57 5.44 -10.87 -2.77
C ASN A 57 5.08 -9.56 -3.48
N HIS A 58 4.10 -9.53 -4.38
CA HIS A 58 3.82 -8.33 -5.19
C HIS A 58 2.43 -7.76 -4.96
N LEU A 59 2.37 -6.43 -4.83
CA LEU A 59 1.14 -5.66 -4.68
C LEU A 59 1.19 -4.31 -5.39
N ARG A 60 0.04 -3.67 -5.56
CA ARG A 60 -0.07 -2.30 -6.07
C ARG A 60 -1.25 -1.57 -5.43
N ILE A 61 -1.22 -0.25 -5.43
CA ILE A 61 -2.35 0.59 -4.99
C ILE A 61 -3.44 0.62 -6.07
N THR A 62 -4.70 0.64 -5.64
CA THR A 62 -5.88 0.79 -6.51
C THR A 62 -6.31 2.24 -6.60
N GLU A 63 -7.23 2.58 -7.52
CA GLU A 63 -7.83 3.92 -7.58
C GLU A 63 -8.56 4.29 -6.27
N SER A 64 -9.26 3.34 -5.65
CA SER A 64 -9.90 3.54 -4.34
C SER A 64 -8.88 3.77 -3.22
N GLY A 65 -7.75 3.06 -3.24
CA GLY A 65 -6.65 3.30 -2.30
C GLY A 65 -6.03 4.70 -2.46
N ILE A 66 -5.90 5.17 -3.70
CA ILE A 66 -5.45 6.54 -3.99
C ILE A 66 -6.46 7.56 -3.46
N SER A 67 -7.75 7.38 -3.73
CA SER A 67 -8.79 8.29 -3.22
C SER A 67 -8.77 8.34 -1.69
N TYR A 68 -8.71 7.18 -1.04
CA TYR A 68 -8.69 7.07 0.42
C TYR A 68 -7.54 7.85 1.06
N ILE A 69 -6.32 7.73 0.53
CA ILE A 69 -5.17 8.42 1.12
C ILE A 69 -5.19 9.92 0.82
N LEU A 70 -5.67 10.34 -0.36
CA LEU A 70 -5.77 11.76 -0.70
C LEU A 70 -6.80 12.51 0.16
N ASP A 71 -7.84 11.85 0.64
CA ASP A 71 -8.84 12.46 1.54
C ASP A 71 -8.32 12.65 2.98
N ARG A 72 -7.16 12.07 3.31
CA ARG A 72 -6.56 12.08 4.66
C ARG A 72 -5.27 12.90 4.78
N VAL A 73 -4.72 13.36 3.66
CA VAL A 73 -3.51 14.21 3.57
C VAL A 73 -3.91 15.66 3.34
#